data_AF-A0A817D4F8-F1
#
_entry.id   AF-A0A817D4F8-F1
#
_cell.length_a   1.000
_cell.length_b   1.000
_cell.length_c   1.000
_cell.angle_alpha   90.00
_cell.angle_beta   90.00
_cell.angle_gamma   90.00
#
_symmetry.space_group_name_H-M   'P 1'
#
loop_
_entity.id
_entity.type
_entity.pdbx_description
1 polymer ?
#
loop_
_entity_poly.entity_id
_entity_poly.type
_entity_poly.pdbx_seq_one_letter_code
_entity_poly.pdbx_strand_id
1 'polypeptide(L)'
;MKRTDELQLSLSSANNPNTVLVRCQFSDNQLKTIRASVTDTVAELTAKITALRENQTMAQFLLLSDNTTIDDNQPDKRLADFGIQPGSTISAYVTDIVPTNCSIKSSKTDKTYTTTNTFDLNAQPKGLDNLGNTCFMNSALQCLVHVAPLTEFFMKNLTQAHSTDGHANNYNPFDTYGEVTGAYAELLWNLHKPDRKSYSYYDYSLRPSRMKETIGRLEPRFATYDQQDAQEFMAFLLDTIHQEIKQKNNHVQNTIITELFFSQIQSSITCSRCQHVSTTKNPISILPLPLNPHERTYQVNFVRSNREDVYDIVSMSVGDRIEHLVQKFFERRHDSRKFSYVTVMTTNPEAAVDFDTPLIKLSEPVVTLIEQDHYNGRMASFRYENKPITLKLDECLQAFVSVEILDDPWFCEQDKCKRDTKASKELRLLTFPHVLIIQLKRFSHENGLRQKLDIFVDYQVNGFDLGKLLKSSEEAIYDLIAVCNHMGSIYGGHYTAYARKDPKSEKWYRFNDSYVSTVYYNEEIVSRDAYLLFYLKRHK
;
A
#
# COMPACT_ATOMS: atom_id res chain seq x y z
N MET A 1 -21.07 54.07 -34.42
CA MET A 1 -22.22 53.23 -33.99
C MET A 1 -21.70 51.80 -33.89
N LYS A 2 -21.60 51.10 -32.76
CA LYS A 2 -22.30 51.11 -31.46
C LYS A 2 -21.22 50.87 -30.36
N ARG A 3 -21.04 51.80 -29.42
CA ARG A 3 -21.53 51.75 -28.02
C ARG A 3 -20.94 50.57 -27.20
N THR A 4 -19.77 50.81 -26.63
CA THR A 4 -19.24 50.11 -25.45
C THR A 4 -19.92 50.70 -24.22
N ASP A 5 -20.88 49.98 -23.64
CA ASP A 5 -21.51 50.37 -22.38
C ASP A 5 -20.55 50.05 -21.22
N GLU A 6 -19.72 51.05 -20.87
CA GLU A 6 -19.16 51.19 -19.54
C GLU A 6 -20.33 51.49 -18.57
N LEU A 7 -20.82 50.46 -17.90
CA LEU A 7 -21.72 50.62 -16.77
C LEU A 7 -20.89 50.96 -15.53
N GLN A 8 -20.85 52.28 -15.26
CA GLN A 8 -20.48 52.89 -14.00
C GLN A 8 -21.19 52.20 -12.82
N LEU A 9 -20.42 51.67 -11.89
CA LEU A 9 -20.86 51.44 -10.51
C LEU A 9 -20.28 52.54 -9.62
N SER A 10 -21.10 53.58 -9.48
CA SER A 10 -21.17 54.59 -8.42
C SER A 10 -20.12 54.54 -7.30
N LEU A 11 -19.30 55.58 -7.28
CA LEU A 11 -18.71 56.18 -6.09
C LEU A 11 -19.80 56.60 -5.09
N SER A 12 -20.08 55.77 -4.08
CA SER A 12 -20.70 56.22 -2.82
C SER A 12 -20.61 55.16 -1.72
N SER A 13 -19.39 54.85 -1.28
CA SER A 13 -19.11 54.50 0.12
C SER A 13 -17.63 54.73 0.36
N ALA A 14 -17.34 55.62 1.30
CA ALA A 14 -16.03 56.14 1.66
C ALA A 14 -14.91 55.10 1.71
N ASN A 15 -13.72 55.55 1.32
CA ASN A 15 -12.39 54.96 1.56
C ASN A 15 -12.36 54.09 2.82
N ASN A 16 -12.53 52.78 2.67
CA ASN A 16 -12.22 51.85 3.74
C ASN A 16 -10.70 51.57 3.63
N PRO A 17 -9.89 52.04 4.60
CA PRO A 17 -8.42 52.00 4.52
C PRO A 17 -7.84 50.59 4.54
N ASN A 18 -8.70 49.56 4.55
CA ASN A 18 -8.35 48.15 4.60
C ASN A 18 -8.79 47.38 3.34
N THR A 19 -9.13 48.08 2.24
CA THR A 19 -9.70 47.43 1.04
C THR A 19 -8.62 46.84 0.13
N VAL A 20 -8.87 45.65 -0.39
CA VAL A 20 -8.05 44.94 -1.39
C VAL A 20 -8.93 44.66 -2.61
N LEU A 21 -8.40 44.86 -3.82
CA LEU A 21 -9.09 44.54 -5.06
C LEU A 21 -8.76 43.11 -5.48
N VAL A 22 -9.78 42.32 -5.80
CA VAL A 22 -9.60 40.91 -6.21
C VAL A 22 -10.15 40.73 -7.61
N ARG A 23 -9.25 40.45 -8.56
CA ARG A 23 -9.57 40.16 -9.97
C ARG A 23 -9.72 38.66 -10.13
N CYS A 24 -10.94 38.21 -10.37
CA CYS A 24 -11.29 36.79 -10.50
C CYS A 24 -11.39 36.41 -11.98
N GLN A 25 -10.62 35.42 -12.40
CA GLN A 25 -10.73 34.78 -13.71
C GLN A 25 -11.32 33.38 -13.53
N PHE A 26 -12.48 33.12 -14.13
CA PHE A 26 -13.16 31.83 -14.07
C PHE A 26 -12.79 30.94 -15.26
N SER A 27 -13.04 29.63 -15.12
CA SER A 27 -12.87 28.55 -16.11
C SER A 27 -13.57 28.79 -17.45
N ASP A 28 -14.67 29.55 -17.46
CA ASP A 28 -15.41 29.95 -18.68
C ASP A 28 -14.84 31.23 -19.34
N ASN A 29 -13.65 31.67 -18.89
CA ASN A 29 -13.00 32.92 -19.27
C ASN A 29 -13.76 34.20 -18.88
N GLN A 30 -14.77 34.13 -17.99
CA GLN A 30 -15.34 35.35 -17.42
C GLN A 30 -14.35 36.01 -16.44
N LEU A 31 -14.29 37.34 -16.51
CA LEU A 31 -13.52 38.18 -15.59
C LEU A 31 -14.48 38.99 -14.73
N LYS A 32 -14.41 38.82 -13.40
CA LYS A 32 -15.18 39.63 -12.43
C LYS A 32 -14.22 40.23 -11.40
N THR A 33 -14.58 41.37 -10.85
CA THR A 33 -13.78 42.03 -9.80
C THR A 33 -14.61 42.23 -8.56
N ILE A 34 -14.07 41.87 -7.39
CA ILE A 34 -14.68 42.13 -6.08
C ILE A 34 -13.74 42.88 -5.15
N ARG A 35 -14.32 43.43 -4.08
CA ARG A 35 -13.58 44.07 -2.99
C ARG A 35 -13.55 43.14 -1.78
N ALA A 36 -12.38 42.94 -1.22
CA ALA A 36 -12.13 42.23 0.04
C ALA A 36 -11.47 43.17 1.05
N SER A 37 -11.35 42.74 2.30
CA SER A 37 -10.61 43.46 3.33
C SER A 37 -9.33 42.73 3.71
N VAL A 38 -8.25 43.45 4.05
CA VAL A 38 -7.01 42.82 4.57
C VAL A 38 -7.24 41.99 5.85
N THR A 39 -8.35 42.21 6.55
CA THR A 39 -8.75 41.44 7.73
C THR A 39 -9.60 40.21 7.41
N ASP A 40 -10.08 40.06 6.17
CA ASP A 40 -10.81 38.86 5.75
C ASP A 40 -9.90 37.63 5.86
N THR A 41 -10.47 36.49 6.29
CA THR A 41 -9.75 35.22 6.22
C THR A 41 -9.73 34.65 4.81
N VAL A 42 -8.84 33.70 4.54
CA VAL A 42 -8.83 32.97 3.27
C VAL A 42 -10.17 32.28 3.00
N ALA A 43 -10.82 31.73 4.03
CA ALA A 43 -12.17 31.14 3.91
C ALA A 43 -13.24 32.18 3.53
N GLU A 44 -13.20 33.37 4.14
CA GLU A 44 -14.15 34.44 3.82
C GLU A 44 -13.93 34.99 2.40
N LEU A 45 -12.66 35.15 1.98
CA LEU A 45 -12.31 35.59 0.64
C LEU A 45 -12.79 34.58 -0.42
N THR A 46 -12.49 33.29 -0.23
CA THR A 46 -12.90 32.22 -1.16
C THR A 46 -14.42 32.06 -1.20
N ALA A 47 -15.14 32.25 -0.08
CA ALA A 47 -16.60 32.29 -0.05
C ALA A 47 -17.17 33.45 -0.88
N LYS A 48 -16.59 34.66 -0.77
CA LYS A 48 -16.98 35.83 -1.58
C LYS A 48 -16.76 35.60 -3.08
N ILE A 49 -15.64 34.96 -3.46
CA ILE A 49 -15.36 34.60 -4.85
C ILE A 49 -16.34 33.52 -5.34
N THR A 50 -16.65 32.53 -4.50
CA THR A 50 -17.59 31.45 -4.81
C THR A 50 -19.01 31.97 -5.05
N ALA A 51 -19.45 32.98 -4.29
CA ALA A 51 -20.76 33.59 -4.45
C ALA A 51 -20.98 34.28 -5.81
N LEU A 52 -19.90 34.54 -6.58
CA LEU A 52 -19.97 35.11 -7.93
C LEU A 52 -20.26 34.06 -9.03
N ARG A 53 -20.25 32.77 -8.66
CA ARG A 53 -20.44 31.64 -9.58
C ARG A 53 -21.91 31.27 -9.62
N GLU A 54 -22.44 31.05 -10.84
CA GLU A 54 -23.82 30.59 -11.03
C GLU A 54 -23.97 29.10 -10.68
N ASN A 55 -22.89 28.31 -10.77
CA ASN A 55 -22.84 26.89 -10.40
C ASN A 55 -22.06 26.70 -9.07
N GLN A 56 -22.71 26.10 -8.06
CA GLN A 56 -22.12 25.82 -6.74
C GLN A 56 -21.25 24.53 -6.71
N THR A 57 -20.44 24.27 -7.74
CA THR A 57 -19.49 23.14 -7.75
C THR A 57 -18.24 23.49 -6.94
N MET A 58 -17.48 22.49 -6.47
CA MET A 58 -16.19 22.75 -5.81
C MET A 58 -15.25 23.50 -6.76
N ALA A 59 -14.40 24.40 -6.25
CA ALA A 59 -13.42 25.13 -7.04
C ALA A 59 -12.08 25.17 -6.30
N GLN A 60 -10.99 25.15 -7.07
CA GLN A 60 -9.66 25.41 -6.55
C GLN A 60 -9.31 26.87 -6.83
N PHE A 61 -8.65 27.52 -5.87
CA PHE A 61 -8.29 28.92 -5.98
C PHE A 61 -6.77 29.06 -6.03
N LEU A 62 -6.25 29.59 -7.13
CA LEU A 62 -4.90 30.11 -7.16
C LEU A 62 -4.96 31.62 -6.90
N LEU A 63 -4.62 32.01 -5.67
CA LEU A 63 -4.63 33.39 -5.20
C LEU A 63 -3.21 33.97 -5.21
N LEU A 64 -2.99 34.95 -6.08
CA LEU A 64 -1.68 35.59 -6.28
C LEU A 64 -1.77 37.08 -6.01
N SER A 65 -0.90 37.59 -5.15
CA SER A 65 -0.59 39.01 -5.06
C SER A 65 0.84 39.21 -5.57
N ASP A 66 1.17 40.41 -6.07
CA ASP A 66 2.38 40.73 -6.85
C ASP A 66 3.71 40.07 -6.43
N ASN A 67 3.90 39.67 -5.15
CA ASN A 67 5.05 38.91 -4.66
C ASN A 67 4.73 37.76 -3.67
N THR A 68 3.45 37.39 -3.46
CA THR A 68 3.05 36.37 -2.48
C THR A 68 1.93 35.47 -3.01
N THR A 69 2.13 34.15 -2.91
CA THR A 69 1.04 33.17 -3.11
C THR A 69 0.28 33.00 -1.80
N ILE A 70 -1.04 33.12 -1.85
CA ILE A 70 -1.91 32.93 -0.69
C ILE A 70 -2.36 31.47 -0.71
N ASP A 71 -1.86 30.67 0.24
CA ASP A 71 -2.16 29.25 0.36
C ASP A 71 -3.60 29.04 0.83
N ASP A 72 -4.42 28.39 0.00
CA ASP A 72 -5.83 28.11 0.28
C ASP A 72 -6.04 26.97 1.30
N ASN A 73 -4.98 26.24 1.67
CA ASN A 73 -4.99 25.20 2.71
C ASN A 73 -4.92 25.75 4.15
N GLN A 74 -4.94 27.08 4.33
CA GLN A 74 -4.88 27.75 5.63
C GLN A 74 -6.09 28.67 5.82
N PRO A 75 -7.31 28.10 5.97
CA PRO A 75 -8.58 28.83 5.86
C PRO A 75 -8.77 29.94 6.90
N ASP A 76 -8.14 29.80 8.07
CA ASP A 76 -8.31 30.71 9.21
C ASP A 76 -7.35 31.91 9.20
N LYS A 77 -6.32 31.91 8.33
CA LYS A 77 -5.36 33.03 8.24
C LYS A 77 -5.98 34.23 7.54
N ARG A 78 -5.63 35.44 8.00
CA ARG A 78 -6.08 36.71 7.39
C ARG A 78 -5.17 37.09 6.23
N LEU A 79 -5.68 37.87 5.28
CA LEU A 79 -4.88 38.37 4.16
C LEU A 79 -3.65 39.18 4.64
N ALA A 80 -3.80 39.96 5.72
CA ALA A 80 -2.68 40.68 6.34
C ALA A 80 -1.54 39.76 6.82
N ASP A 81 -1.84 38.51 7.22
CA ASP A 81 -0.85 37.54 7.71
C ASP A 81 0.05 37.03 6.57
N PHE A 82 -0.37 37.21 5.31
CA PHE A 82 0.41 36.95 4.11
C PHE A 82 1.16 38.21 3.61
N GLY A 83 1.18 39.29 4.41
CA GLY A 83 1.82 40.56 4.07
C GLY A 83 1.02 41.44 3.10
N ILE A 84 -0.25 41.12 2.83
CA ILE A 84 -1.12 41.89 1.94
C ILE A 84 -1.48 43.22 2.61
N GLN A 85 -1.18 44.32 1.91
CA GLN A 85 -1.45 45.67 2.38
C GLN A 85 -2.73 46.24 1.75
N PRO A 86 -3.36 47.24 2.39
CA PRO A 86 -4.47 47.92 1.76
C PRO A 86 -4.07 48.56 0.42
N GLY A 87 -4.93 48.43 -0.59
CA GLY A 87 -4.65 48.86 -1.96
C GLY A 87 -3.96 47.81 -2.84
N SER A 88 -3.51 46.68 -2.28
CA SER A 88 -2.99 45.56 -3.08
C SER A 88 -4.07 44.99 -4.02
N THR A 89 -3.61 44.39 -5.12
CA THR A 89 -4.46 43.65 -6.05
C THR A 89 -4.14 42.16 -5.96
N ILE A 90 -5.16 41.34 -5.72
CA ILE A 90 -5.07 39.88 -5.75
C ILE A 90 -5.66 39.40 -7.08
N SER A 91 -4.90 38.60 -7.83
CA SER A 91 -5.39 37.83 -8.96
C SER A 91 -5.83 36.46 -8.46
N ALA A 92 -7.12 36.16 -8.61
CA ALA A 92 -7.72 34.90 -8.25
C ALA A 92 -8.07 34.11 -9.52
N TYR A 93 -7.33 33.05 -9.78
CA TYR A 93 -7.66 32.11 -10.84
C TYR A 93 -8.52 31.01 -10.24
N VAL A 94 -9.76 30.92 -10.69
CA VAL A 94 -10.77 29.99 -10.19
C VAL A 94 -10.93 28.88 -11.20
N THR A 95 -10.41 27.71 -10.87
CA THR A 95 -10.63 26.51 -11.67
C THR A 95 -11.80 25.75 -11.06
N ASP A 96 -12.87 25.60 -11.84
CA ASP A 96 -13.95 24.69 -11.45
C ASP A 96 -13.35 23.29 -11.30
N ILE A 97 -13.44 22.74 -10.09
CA ILE A 97 -13.23 21.32 -9.89
C ILE A 97 -14.50 20.70 -10.43
N VAL A 98 -14.49 20.33 -11.70
CA VAL A 98 -15.44 19.35 -12.21
C VAL A 98 -15.22 18.13 -11.33
N PRO A 99 -16.20 17.71 -10.52
CA PRO A 99 -16.08 16.43 -9.87
C PRO A 99 -15.91 15.44 -11.01
N THR A 100 -14.71 14.89 -11.19
CA THR A 100 -14.64 13.48 -11.60
C THR A 100 -15.66 12.80 -10.70
N ASN A 101 -16.54 11.97 -11.26
CA ASN A 101 -17.63 11.31 -10.52
C ASN A 101 -17.09 10.31 -9.47
N CYS A 102 -16.34 10.84 -8.50
CA CYS A 102 -15.63 10.29 -7.38
C CYS A 102 -16.01 11.15 -6.18
N SER A 103 -17.27 11.04 -5.79
CA SER A 103 -17.58 11.08 -4.38
C SER A 103 -18.44 9.85 -4.10
N ILE A 104 -17.89 8.91 -3.34
CA ILE A 104 -18.70 7.92 -2.65
C ILE A 104 -19.45 8.71 -1.58
N LYS A 105 -20.59 9.30 -1.96
CA LYS A 105 -21.57 9.79 -0.99
C LYS A 105 -22.54 8.66 -0.72
N SER A 106 -22.48 8.14 0.50
CA SER A 106 -23.61 7.46 1.10
C SER A 106 -24.76 8.46 1.22
N SER A 107 -25.83 8.26 0.44
CA SER A 107 -27.22 8.12 0.92
C SER A 107 -28.30 8.76 0.02
N LYS A 108 -29.32 7.91 -0.21
CA LYS A 108 -30.77 8.13 -0.34
C LYS A 108 -31.33 9.13 -1.37
N THR A 109 -32.24 8.55 -2.17
CA THR A 109 -33.34 9.11 -2.98
C THR A 109 -32.94 10.06 -4.10
N ASP A 110 -32.87 9.50 -5.32
CA ASP A 110 -33.88 9.82 -6.33
C ASP A 110 -33.98 8.76 -7.43
N LYS A 111 -35.21 8.49 -7.85
CA LYS A 111 -35.58 7.50 -8.85
C LYS A 111 -35.36 8.07 -10.25
N THR A 112 -34.46 7.48 -11.05
CA THR A 112 -34.71 7.02 -12.44
C THR A 112 -33.44 6.48 -13.11
N TYR A 113 -33.61 5.37 -13.84
CA TYR A 113 -32.62 4.56 -14.57
C TYR A 113 -31.79 3.57 -13.73
N THR A 114 -32.47 2.55 -13.22
CA THR A 114 -31.86 1.26 -12.85
C THR A 114 -31.43 0.49 -14.10
N THR A 115 -30.20 0.67 -14.53
CA THR A 115 -29.36 -0.43 -14.99
C THR A 115 -28.34 -0.70 -13.90
N THR A 116 -28.75 -1.48 -12.90
CA THR A 116 -27.79 -2.18 -12.07
C THR A 116 -27.01 -3.10 -13.00
N ASN A 117 -25.81 -2.68 -13.41
CA ASN A 117 -24.77 -3.55 -13.94
C ASN A 117 -24.38 -4.50 -12.81
N THR A 118 -25.23 -5.48 -12.54
CA THR A 118 -24.84 -6.67 -11.82
C THR A 118 -23.86 -7.37 -12.74
N PHE A 119 -22.56 -7.26 -12.44
CA PHE A 119 -21.57 -8.25 -12.90
C PHE A 119 -22.25 -9.61 -12.81
N ASP A 120 -22.31 -10.38 -13.90
CA ASP A 120 -23.03 -11.65 -13.90
C ASP A 120 -22.47 -12.52 -12.76
N LEU A 121 -23.25 -12.63 -11.67
CA LEU A 121 -22.87 -13.33 -10.45
C LEU A 121 -22.68 -14.83 -10.71
N ASN A 122 -23.13 -15.34 -11.86
CA ASN A 122 -23.02 -16.73 -12.26
C ASN A 122 -21.89 -17.03 -13.25
N ALA A 123 -21.33 -16.03 -13.95
CA ALA A 123 -20.22 -16.25 -14.88
C ALA A 123 -18.91 -16.58 -14.15
N GLN A 124 -18.20 -17.62 -14.59
CA GLN A 124 -16.87 -17.95 -14.09
C GLN A 124 -15.85 -16.89 -14.55
N PRO A 125 -14.94 -16.41 -13.69
CA PRO A 125 -13.91 -15.47 -14.12
C PRO A 125 -12.93 -16.14 -15.09
N LYS A 126 -12.28 -15.34 -15.93
CA LYS A 126 -11.37 -15.82 -17.00
C LYS A 126 -9.91 -15.82 -16.55
N GLY A 127 -9.15 -16.78 -17.09
CA GLY A 127 -7.70 -16.83 -16.94
C GLY A 127 -6.98 -15.85 -17.88
N LEU A 128 -5.67 -15.71 -17.71
CA LEU A 128 -4.81 -14.94 -18.60
C LEU A 128 -3.76 -15.85 -19.26
N ASP A 129 -3.68 -15.84 -20.59
CA ASP A 129 -2.71 -16.68 -21.29
C ASP A 129 -1.28 -16.30 -20.93
N ASN A 130 -0.42 -17.30 -20.72
CA ASN A 130 1.01 -17.09 -20.54
C ASN A 130 1.66 -16.79 -21.89
N LEU A 131 2.34 -15.65 -22.00
CA LEU A 131 3.01 -15.18 -23.23
C LEU A 131 4.51 -15.48 -23.24
N GLY A 132 4.97 -16.37 -22.35
CA GLY A 132 6.36 -16.74 -22.15
C GLY A 132 6.91 -16.14 -20.85
N ASN A 133 6.95 -16.95 -19.79
CA ASN A 133 7.36 -16.55 -18.43
C ASN A 133 6.63 -15.30 -17.89
N THR A 134 5.42 -15.03 -18.36
CA THR A 134 4.61 -13.88 -17.91
C THR A 134 3.70 -14.18 -16.73
N CYS A 135 3.90 -15.29 -16.02
CA CYS A 135 3.05 -15.67 -14.90
C CYS A 135 3.10 -14.63 -13.76
N PHE A 136 4.23 -13.95 -13.56
CA PHE A 136 4.36 -12.83 -12.62
C PHE A 136 3.41 -11.67 -12.95
N MET A 137 3.24 -11.37 -14.24
CA MET A 137 2.32 -10.34 -14.74
C MET A 137 0.88 -10.83 -14.59
N ASN A 138 0.59 -12.08 -14.98
CA ASN A 138 -0.74 -12.65 -14.92
C ASN A 138 -1.27 -12.69 -13.48
N SER A 139 -0.48 -13.18 -12.53
CA SER A 139 -0.89 -13.24 -11.11
C SER A 139 -1.12 -11.85 -10.52
N ALA A 140 -0.23 -10.89 -10.80
CA ALA A 140 -0.34 -9.51 -10.36
C ALA A 140 -1.58 -8.82 -10.94
N LEU A 141 -1.83 -8.98 -12.25
CA LEU A 141 -3.02 -8.45 -12.91
C LEU A 141 -4.30 -9.06 -12.33
N GLN A 142 -4.36 -10.38 -12.14
CA GLN A 142 -5.53 -11.02 -11.53
C GLN A 142 -5.81 -10.47 -10.14
N CYS A 143 -4.80 -10.21 -9.31
CA CYS A 143 -5.00 -9.58 -8.01
C CYS A 143 -5.64 -8.18 -8.14
N LEU A 144 -5.12 -7.32 -9.04
CA LEU A 144 -5.65 -5.96 -9.25
C LEU A 144 -7.04 -5.93 -9.87
N VAL A 145 -7.29 -6.80 -10.84
CA VAL A 145 -8.58 -6.91 -11.53
C VAL A 145 -9.72 -7.24 -10.56
N HIS A 146 -9.41 -7.95 -9.47
CA HIS A 146 -10.35 -8.29 -8.41
C HIS A 146 -10.41 -7.24 -7.28
N VAL A 147 -9.69 -6.11 -7.39
CA VAL A 147 -9.88 -4.94 -6.51
C VAL A 147 -11.12 -4.17 -6.98
N ALA A 148 -12.27 -4.49 -6.39
CA ALA A 148 -13.55 -3.95 -6.84
C ALA A 148 -13.62 -2.41 -6.96
N PRO A 149 -13.14 -1.60 -6.00
CA PRO A 149 -13.17 -0.13 -6.15
C PRO A 149 -12.40 0.37 -7.38
N LEU A 150 -11.28 -0.28 -7.71
CA LEU A 150 -10.48 0.06 -8.89
C LEU A 150 -11.20 -0.38 -10.18
N THR A 151 -11.67 -1.61 -10.22
CA THR A 151 -12.37 -2.17 -11.38
C THR A 151 -13.67 -1.43 -11.68
N GLU A 152 -14.45 -1.10 -10.65
CA GLU A 152 -15.67 -0.31 -10.78
C GLU A 152 -15.39 1.10 -11.34
N PHE A 153 -14.29 1.74 -10.93
CA PHE A 153 -13.87 3.03 -11.46
C PHE A 153 -13.66 2.97 -12.99
N PHE A 154 -12.88 2.00 -13.48
CA PHE A 154 -12.65 1.86 -14.92
C PHE A 154 -13.92 1.45 -15.67
N MET A 155 -14.63 0.43 -15.18
CA MET A 155 -15.81 -0.13 -15.85
C MET A 155 -16.96 0.87 -15.95
N LYS A 156 -17.17 1.72 -14.93
CA LYS A 156 -18.19 2.78 -14.97
C LYS A 156 -17.90 3.80 -16.08
N ASN A 157 -16.66 4.28 -16.17
CA ASN A 157 -16.24 5.25 -17.18
C ASN A 157 -16.27 4.66 -18.60
N LEU A 158 -15.84 3.39 -18.75
CA LEU A 158 -15.94 2.66 -20.02
C LEU A 158 -17.39 2.51 -20.48
N THR A 159 -18.27 2.04 -19.57
CA THR A 159 -19.70 1.86 -19.88
C THR A 159 -20.35 3.19 -20.27
N GLN A 160 -20.03 4.27 -19.56
CA GLN A 160 -20.55 5.60 -19.87
C GLN A 160 -20.12 6.04 -21.29
N ALA A 161 -18.84 5.91 -21.63
CA ALA A 161 -18.33 6.26 -22.96
C ALA A 161 -19.01 5.45 -24.08
N HIS A 162 -19.24 4.15 -23.86
CA HIS A 162 -19.94 3.31 -24.84
C HIS A 162 -21.45 3.60 -24.96
N SER A 163 -22.06 4.20 -23.94
CA SER A 163 -23.49 4.53 -23.94
C SER A 163 -23.84 5.85 -24.63
N THR A 164 -22.91 6.82 -24.66
CA THR A 164 -23.16 8.18 -25.15
C THR A 164 -23.09 8.33 -26.67
N ASP A 165 -22.38 7.44 -27.37
CA ASP A 165 -21.96 7.69 -28.75
C ASP A 165 -22.86 7.14 -29.86
N GLY A 166 -24.00 6.51 -29.57
CA GLY A 166 -25.05 6.16 -30.56
C GLY A 166 -24.65 5.24 -31.73
N HIS A 167 -23.37 4.98 -31.96
CA HIS A 167 -22.79 4.21 -33.04
C HIS A 167 -21.48 3.55 -32.58
N ALA A 168 -21.48 2.22 -32.54
CA ALA A 168 -20.44 1.27 -32.97
C ALA A 168 -18.93 1.52 -32.73
N ASN A 169 -18.47 2.55 -32.02
CA ASN A 169 -17.05 2.71 -31.72
C ASN A 169 -16.72 2.10 -30.36
N ASN A 170 -15.90 1.05 -30.40
CA ASN A 170 -15.24 0.43 -29.26
C ASN A 170 -14.15 1.36 -28.71
N TYR A 171 -14.48 2.63 -28.49
CA TYR A 171 -13.57 3.68 -28.04
C TYR A 171 -13.27 3.51 -26.56
N ASN A 172 -11.99 3.53 -26.22
CA ASN A 172 -11.53 3.50 -24.84
C ASN A 172 -11.07 4.90 -24.42
N PRO A 173 -11.80 5.62 -23.55
CA PRO A 173 -11.44 6.97 -23.12
C PRO A 173 -10.08 7.01 -22.40
N PHE A 174 -9.66 5.89 -21.80
CA PHE A 174 -8.40 5.79 -21.07
C PHE A 174 -7.17 5.80 -21.97
N ASP A 175 -7.31 5.54 -23.28
CA ASP A 175 -6.21 5.68 -24.25
C ASP A 175 -5.67 7.11 -24.31
N THR A 176 -6.47 8.11 -23.92
CA THR A 176 -6.06 9.52 -23.89
C THR A 176 -5.30 9.92 -22.63
N TYR A 177 -5.28 9.06 -21.60
CA TYR A 177 -4.55 9.26 -20.36
C TYR A 177 -3.11 8.75 -20.50
N GLY A 178 -2.96 7.63 -21.20
CA GLY A 178 -1.67 7.05 -21.54
C GLY A 178 -1.84 5.60 -21.98
N GLU A 179 -0.76 5.02 -22.50
CA GLU A 179 -0.84 3.72 -23.15
C GLU A 179 -1.08 2.59 -22.15
N VAL A 180 -0.50 2.67 -20.94
CA VAL A 180 -0.63 1.62 -19.91
C VAL A 180 -2.02 1.66 -19.30
N THR A 181 -2.51 2.86 -18.98
CA THR A 181 -3.86 3.08 -18.45
C THR A 181 -4.92 2.64 -19.46
N GLY A 182 -4.72 2.96 -20.74
CA GLY A 182 -5.55 2.48 -21.84
C GLY A 182 -5.55 0.95 -21.95
N ALA A 183 -4.37 0.33 -21.98
CA ALA A 183 -4.22 -1.13 -22.06
C ALA A 183 -4.86 -1.85 -20.85
N TYR A 184 -4.71 -1.31 -19.64
CA TYR A 184 -5.30 -1.85 -18.42
C TYR A 184 -6.84 -1.73 -18.44
N ALA A 185 -7.37 -0.60 -18.89
CA ALA A 185 -8.82 -0.41 -19.05
C ALA A 185 -9.40 -1.38 -20.09
N GLU A 186 -8.71 -1.60 -21.22
CA GLU A 186 -9.11 -2.58 -22.23
C GLU A 186 -9.10 -4.02 -21.68
N LEU A 187 -8.08 -4.37 -20.89
CA LEU A 187 -8.00 -5.65 -20.20
C LEU A 187 -9.23 -5.86 -19.30
N LEU A 188 -9.56 -4.88 -18.46
CA LEU A 188 -10.73 -4.92 -17.58
C LEU A 188 -12.03 -5.09 -18.36
N TRP A 189 -12.20 -4.31 -19.43
CA TRP A 189 -13.36 -4.42 -20.32
C TRP A 189 -13.49 -5.82 -20.88
N ASN A 190 -12.41 -6.40 -21.40
CA ASN A 190 -12.44 -7.73 -22.01
C ASN A 190 -12.69 -8.87 -21.00
N LEU A 191 -12.30 -8.68 -19.74
CA LEU A 191 -12.56 -9.64 -18.66
C LEU A 191 -13.99 -9.53 -18.10
N HIS A 192 -14.55 -8.31 -18.01
CA HIS A 192 -15.81 -8.04 -17.30
C HIS A 192 -17.01 -7.67 -18.20
N LYS A 193 -16.85 -7.65 -19.53
CA LYS A 193 -17.93 -7.24 -20.45
C LYS A 193 -19.20 -8.11 -20.26
N PRO A 194 -20.36 -7.51 -19.95
CA PRO A 194 -21.57 -8.24 -19.56
C PRO A 194 -22.29 -8.98 -20.71
N ASP A 195 -22.09 -8.58 -21.97
CA ASP A 195 -22.89 -9.06 -23.11
C ASP A 195 -22.12 -9.97 -24.08
N ARG A 196 -21.23 -10.82 -23.55
CA ARG A 196 -20.69 -11.91 -24.37
C ARG A 196 -21.62 -13.11 -24.26
N LYS A 197 -22.51 -13.26 -25.24
CA LYS A 197 -22.99 -14.60 -25.60
C LYS A 197 -21.75 -15.41 -25.96
N SER A 198 -21.28 -16.23 -25.01
CA SER A 198 -20.15 -17.13 -25.22
C SER A 198 -20.58 -18.19 -26.24
N TYR A 199 -20.35 -17.90 -27.52
CA TYR A 199 -20.65 -18.82 -28.61
C TYR A 199 -19.51 -19.83 -28.85
N SER A 200 -18.42 -19.74 -28.08
CA SER A 200 -17.26 -20.61 -28.21
C SER A 200 -17.03 -21.36 -26.89
N TYR A 201 -16.97 -22.68 -27.00
CA TYR A 201 -16.53 -23.58 -25.93
C TYR A 201 -15.09 -23.28 -25.45
N TYR A 202 -14.35 -22.35 -26.07
CA TYR A 202 -12.94 -22.04 -25.79
C TYR A 202 -12.70 -20.64 -25.18
N ASP A 203 -13.71 -19.87 -24.77
CA ASP A 203 -13.57 -18.50 -24.24
C ASP A 203 -13.25 -18.45 -22.72
N TYR A 204 -12.36 -19.31 -22.23
CA TYR A 204 -12.00 -19.42 -20.80
C TYR A 204 -10.84 -18.52 -20.36
N SER A 205 -10.05 -18.03 -21.31
CA SER A 205 -8.88 -17.20 -21.06
C SER A 205 -8.80 -16.01 -22.01
N LEU A 206 -8.09 -14.98 -21.57
CA LEU A 206 -7.81 -13.78 -22.35
C LEU A 206 -6.30 -13.67 -22.57
N ARG A 207 -5.90 -13.31 -23.78
CA ARG A 207 -4.50 -13.06 -24.12
C ARG A 207 -4.14 -11.57 -23.89
N PRO A 208 -3.32 -11.21 -22.89
CA PRO A 208 -3.04 -9.80 -22.56
C PRO A 208 -1.92 -9.19 -23.42
N SER A 209 -1.98 -9.35 -24.74
CA SER A 209 -0.89 -8.92 -25.65
C SER A 209 -0.60 -7.42 -25.58
N ARG A 210 -1.64 -6.58 -25.66
CA ARG A 210 -1.50 -5.11 -25.57
C ARG A 210 -0.82 -4.70 -24.27
N MET A 211 -1.17 -5.33 -23.15
CA MET A 211 -0.55 -5.07 -21.85
C MET A 211 0.94 -5.39 -21.85
N LYS A 212 1.31 -6.60 -22.32
CA LYS A 212 2.72 -7.04 -22.40
C LYS A 212 3.56 -6.15 -23.30
N GLU A 213 3.02 -5.78 -24.46
CA GLU A 213 3.70 -4.95 -25.45
C GLU A 213 3.91 -3.51 -24.94
N THR A 214 2.89 -2.90 -24.34
CA THR A 214 3.00 -1.55 -23.79
C THR A 214 3.96 -1.50 -22.61
N ILE A 215 3.86 -2.43 -21.66
CA ILE A 215 4.77 -2.48 -20.50
C ILE A 215 6.22 -2.73 -20.96
N GLY A 216 6.45 -3.69 -21.85
CA GLY A 216 7.80 -3.99 -22.35
C GLY A 216 8.45 -2.81 -23.07
N ARG A 217 7.65 -1.92 -23.68
CA ARG A 217 8.18 -0.71 -24.34
C ARG A 217 8.63 0.35 -23.34
N LEU A 218 7.88 0.54 -22.25
CA LEU A 218 8.19 1.53 -21.22
C LEU A 218 9.25 1.05 -20.24
N GLU A 219 9.31 -0.26 -19.98
CA GLU A 219 10.22 -0.87 -19.04
C GLU A 219 10.86 -2.13 -19.66
N PRO A 220 12.06 -1.98 -20.28
CA PRO A 220 12.70 -3.04 -21.05
C PRO A 220 12.94 -4.35 -20.30
N ARG A 221 13.10 -4.33 -18.97
CA ARG A 221 13.25 -5.58 -18.19
C ARG A 221 12.01 -6.47 -18.28
N PHE A 222 10.82 -5.89 -18.49
CA PHE A 222 9.59 -6.66 -18.69
C PHE A 222 9.33 -7.00 -20.17
N ALA A 223 10.16 -6.54 -21.10
CA ALA A 223 10.05 -6.88 -22.52
C ALA A 223 10.53 -8.30 -22.81
N THR A 224 11.52 -8.78 -22.05
CA THR A 224 12.10 -10.12 -22.23
C THR A 224 11.12 -11.22 -21.85
N TYR A 225 11.55 -12.46 -22.06
CA TYR A 225 10.86 -13.68 -21.61
C TYR A 225 11.55 -14.26 -20.38
N ASP A 226 12.28 -13.44 -19.62
CA ASP A 226 12.88 -13.86 -18.35
C ASP A 226 11.83 -13.81 -17.24
N GLN A 227 12.07 -14.57 -16.18
CA GLN A 227 11.25 -14.48 -14.98
C GLN A 227 11.52 -13.15 -14.26
N GLN A 228 10.47 -12.56 -13.71
CA GLN A 228 10.52 -11.25 -13.05
C GLN A 228 9.77 -11.29 -11.71
N ASP A 229 10.03 -10.29 -10.87
CA ASP A 229 9.35 -10.14 -9.58
C ASP A 229 7.96 -9.52 -9.77
N ALA A 230 6.92 -10.22 -9.29
CA ALA A 230 5.53 -9.73 -9.36
C ALA A 230 5.33 -8.43 -8.56
N GLN A 231 6.11 -8.20 -7.50
CA GLN A 231 6.05 -6.96 -6.71
C GLN A 231 6.61 -5.78 -7.49
N GLU A 232 7.75 -5.94 -8.16
CA GLU A 232 8.35 -4.89 -8.98
C GLU A 232 7.42 -4.51 -10.14
N PHE A 233 6.81 -5.52 -10.78
CA PHE A 233 5.79 -5.31 -11.80
C PHE A 233 4.57 -4.54 -11.26
N MET A 234 4.07 -4.95 -10.09
CA MET A 234 2.92 -4.30 -9.42
C MET A 234 3.20 -2.83 -9.09
N ALA A 235 4.37 -2.55 -8.51
CA ALA A 235 4.79 -1.19 -8.18
C ALA A 235 4.92 -0.33 -9.44
N PHE A 236 5.55 -0.85 -10.49
CA PHE A 236 5.69 -0.19 -11.78
C PHE A 236 4.32 0.13 -12.41
N LEU A 237 3.40 -0.84 -12.43
CA LEU A 237 2.07 -0.68 -13.01
C LEU A 237 1.25 0.39 -12.28
N LEU A 238 1.22 0.33 -10.95
CA LEU A 238 0.49 1.31 -10.13
C LEU A 238 1.07 2.73 -10.28
N ASP A 239 2.40 2.89 -10.24
CA ASP A 239 3.03 4.19 -10.44
C ASP A 239 2.77 4.71 -11.86
N THR A 240 2.89 3.87 -12.89
CA THR A 240 2.67 4.31 -14.28
C THR A 240 1.22 4.78 -14.50
N ILE A 241 0.22 4.02 -14.02
CA ILE A 241 -1.19 4.44 -14.09
C ILE A 241 -1.41 5.74 -13.30
N HIS A 242 -0.79 5.88 -12.12
CA HIS A 242 -0.85 7.10 -11.34
C HIS A 242 -0.29 8.30 -12.12
N GLN A 243 0.90 8.18 -12.72
CA GLN A 243 1.55 9.26 -13.46
C GLN A 243 0.77 9.65 -14.72
N GLU A 244 0.29 8.67 -15.50
CA GLU A 244 -0.52 8.93 -16.70
C GLU A 244 -1.83 9.67 -16.35
N ILE A 245 -2.52 9.25 -15.28
CA ILE A 245 -3.73 9.94 -14.79
C ILE A 245 -3.42 11.35 -14.29
N LYS A 246 -2.34 11.49 -13.51
CA LYS A 246 -1.89 12.77 -12.96
C LYS A 246 -1.56 13.77 -14.08
N GLN A 247 -0.79 13.35 -15.07
CA GLN A 247 -0.40 14.19 -16.20
C GLN A 247 -1.61 14.67 -16.99
N LYS A 248 -2.57 13.78 -17.26
CA LYS A 248 -3.77 14.13 -18.03
C LYS A 248 -4.69 15.12 -17.32
N ASN A 249 -4.77 15.03 -15.99
CA ASN A 249 -5.64 15.87 -15.17
C ASN A 249 -4.89 17.08 -14.59
N ASN A 250 -4.05 17.77 -15.38
CA ASN A 250 -3.32 18.98 -14.96
C ASN A 250 -2.51 18.83 -13.65
N HIS A 251 -1.86 17.69 -13.47
CA HIS A 251 -1.05 17.38 -12.29
C HIS A 251 -1.81 17.36 -10.95
N VAL A 252 -3.11 17.02 -10.96
CA VAL A 252 -3.86 16.74 -9.74
C VAL A 252 -3.08 15.74 -8.88
N GLN A 253 -2.85 16.11 -7.61
CA GLN A 253 -2.00 15.32 -6.71
C GLN A 253 -2.65 13.98 -6.32
N ASN A 254 -3.98 13.93 -6.24
CA ASN A 254 -4.74 12.76 -5.84
C ASN A 254 -5.42 12.09 -7.05
N THR A 255 -5.02 10.86 -7.33
CA THR A 255 -5.63 9.98 -8.33
C THR A 255 -6.33 8.82 -7.65
N ILE A 256 -7.11 8.04 -8.40
CA ILE A 256 -7.71 6.79 -7.87
C ILE A 256 -6.65 5.85 -7.28
N ILE A 257 -5.42 5.84 -7.82
CA ILE A 257 -4.33 5.00 -7.31
C ILE A 257 -3.88 5.46 -5.92
N THR A 258 -3.68 6.76 -5.72
CA THR A 258 -3.27 7.30 -4.42
C THR A 258 -4.39 7.22 -3.39
N GLU A 259 -5.65 7.39 -3.81
CA GLU A 259 -6.81 7.25 -2.91
C GLU A 259 -6.98 5.80 -2.43
N LEU A 260 -6.76 4.83 -3.31
CA LEU A 260 -6.97 3.42 -2.98
C LEU A 260 -5.77 2.82 -2.26
N PHE A 261 -4.56 2.96 -2.79
CA PHE A 261 -3.42 2.14 -2.39
C PHE A 261 -2.41 2.85 -1.49
N PHE A 262 -2.38 4.18 -1.48
CA PHE A 262 -1.30 4.91 -0.82
C PHE A 262 -1.60 5.17 0.66
N SER A 263 -0.61 4.87 1.48
CA SER A 263 -0.50 5.27 2.87
C SER A 263 0.58 6.32 3.03
N GLN A 264 0.52 7.14 4.08
CA GLN A 264 1.63 7.96 4.53
C GLN A 264 2.42 7.23 5.60
N ILE A 265 3.72 7.00 5.36
CA ILE A 265 4.64 6.43 6.34
C ILE A 265 5.60 7.50 6.85
N GLN A 266 5.80 7.53 8.15
CA GLN A 266 6.78 8.38 8.82
C GLN A 266 8.00 7.56 9.20
N SER A 267 9.18 8.03 8.81
CA SER A 267 10.47 7.52 9.28
C SER A 267 11.08 8.51 10.26
N SER A 268 11.36 8.05 11.48
CA SER A 268 11.99 8.84 12.53
C SER A 268 13.36 8.26 12.85
N ILE A 269 14.42 9.03 12.62
CA ILE A 269 15.81 8.66 12.91
C ILE A 269 16.27 9.42 14.16
N THR A 270 16.65 8.67 15.21
CA THR A 270 17.09 9.23 16.49
C THR A 270 18.59 9.05 16.65
N CYS A 271 19.31 10.17 16.80
CA CYS A 271 20.74 10.19 17.07
C CYS A 271 21.05 9.64 18.46
N SER A 272 21.89 8.59 18.56
CA SER A 272 22.28 8.04 19.87
C SER A 272 23.07 9.00 20.77
N ARG A 273 23.74 10.01 20.18
CA ARG A 273 24.58 10.95 20.94
C ARG A 273 23.80 12.16 21.45
N CYS A 274 23.14 12.89 20.55
CA CYS A 274 22.47 14.15 20.89
C CYS A 274 20.97 14.00 21.08
N GLN A 275 20.41 12.79 20.86
CA GLN A 275 18.99 12.48 21.00
C GLN A 275 18.06 13.30 20.09
N HIS A 276 18.61 14.01 19.11
CA HIS A 276 17.82 14.68 18.09
C HIS A 276 17.11 13.66 17.20
N VAL A 277 15.84 13.95 16.89
CA VAL A 277 14.98 13.12 16.05
C VAL A 277 14.76 13.84 14.72
N SER A 278 15.26 13.27 13.63
CA SER A 278 14.94 13.69 12.27
C SER A 278 13.75 12.87 11.76
N THR A 279 12.74 13.54 11.19
CA THR A 279 11.52 12.88 10.74
C THR A 279 11.23 13.20 9.28
N THR A 280 10.97 12.17 8.48
CA THR A 280 10.54 12.29 7.09
C THR A 280 9.22 11.56 6.89
N LYS A 281 8.36 12.09 6.00
CA LYS A 281 7.07 11.49 5.65
C LYS A 281 7.05 11.21 4.17
N ASN A 282 6.74 9.97 3.80
CA ASN A 282 6.72 9.53 2.40
C ASN A 282 5.44 8.74 2.10
N PRO A 283 4.91 8.82 0.88
CA PRO A 283 3.89 7.90 0.41
C PRO A 283 4.44 6.47 0.27
N ILE A 284 3.62 5.46 0.55
CA ILE A 284 3.93 4.04 0.31
C ILE A 284 2.67 3.31 -0.19
N SER A 285 2.80 2.50 -1.24
CA SER A 285 1.69 1.74 -1.85
C SER A 285 1.71 0.24 -1.51
N ILE A 286 2.87 -0.30 -1.19
CA ILE A 286 3.08 -1.71 -0.83
C ILE A 286 3.93 -1.74 0.43
N LEU A 287 3.49 -2.45 1.48
CA LEU A 287 4.26 -2.63 2.72
C LEU A 287 5.20 -3.84 2.60
N PRO A 288 6.52 -3.65 2.57
CA PRO A 288 7.48 -4.74 2.42
C PRO A 288 7.84 -5.31 3.78
N LEU A 289 7.12 -6.32 4.24
CA LEU A 289 7.30 -6.88 5.57
C LEU A 289 8.49 -7.83 5.63
N PRO A 290 9.43 -7.59 6.57
CA PRO A 290 10.53 -8.52 6.79
C PRO A 290 9.98 -9.83 7.35
N LEU A 291 10.43 -10.95 6.76
CA LEU A 291 10.20 -12.29 7.30
C LEU A 291 11.33 -12.76 8.20
N ASN A 292 12.42 -12.00 8.23
CA ASN A 292 13.50 -12.11 9.16
C ASN A 292 13.30 -10.97 10.16
N PRO A 293 12.60 -11.17 11.29
CA PRO A 293 12.71 -10.20 12.37
C PRO A 293 14.21 -10.17 12.74
N HIS A 294 14.79 -8.98 12.90
CA HIS A 294 16.25 -8.78 12.96
C HIS A 294 17.01 -10.00 13.50
N GLU A 295 17.74 -10.70 12.63
CA GLU A 295 18.37 -11.94 13.05
C GLU A 295 19.57 -11.60 13.93
N ARG A 296 19.48 -11.98 15.20
CA ARG A 296 20.65 -12.07 16.08
C ARG A 296 21.15 -13.50 16.02
N THR A 297 22.45 -13.67 15.81
CA THR A 297 23.08 -14.98 15.93
C THR A 297 23.20 -15.33 17.40
N TYR A 298 22.75 -16.52 17.78
CA TYR A 298 22.88 -17.06 19.12
C TYR A 298 23.82 -18.26 19.07
N GLN A 299 24.85 -18.24 19.91
CA GLN A 299 25.65 -19.43 20.17
C GLN A 299 24.88 -20.32 21.15
N VAL A 300 24.56 -21.53 20.72
CA VAL A 300 23.87 -22.53 21.52
C VAL A 300 24.87 -23.60 21.93
N ASN A 301 25.19 -23.67 23.22
CA ASN A 301 26.03 -24.70 23.81
C ASN A 301 25.13 -25.80 24.37
N PHE A 302 25.17 -27.00 23.83
CA PHE A 302 24.40 -28.15 24.30
C PHE A 302 25.29 -29.12 25.08
N VAL A 303 25.07 -29.15 26.40
CA VAL A 303 25.72 -30.04 27.35
C VAL A 303 24.89 -31.32 27.45
N ARG A 304 25.48 -32.43 27.04
CA ARG A 304 24.83 -33.75 27.03
C ARG A 304 25.13 -34.50 28.32
N SER A 305 24.17 -35.24 28.85
CA SER A 305 24.36 -36.01 30.09
C SER A 305 25.41 -37.13 29.95
N ASN A 306 25.65 -37.62 28.72
CA ASN A 306 26.47 -38.81 28.46
C ASN A 306 27.37 -38.74 27.20
N ARG A 307 27.65 -37.55 26.63
CA ARG A 307 28.47 -37.38 25.40
C ARG A 307 29.26 -36.07 25.43
N GLU A 308 30.16 -35.88 24.47
CA GLU A 308 30.84 -34.59 24.24
C GLU A 308 29.85 -33.44 24.07
N ASP A 309 30.20 -32.30 24.66
CA ASP A 309 29.48 -31.05 24.51
C ASP A 309 29.51 -30.60 23.06
N VAL A 310 28.38 -30.07 22.62
CA VAL A 310 28.18 -29.69 21.23
C VAL A 310 27.78 -28.24 21.20
N TYR A 311 28.40 -27.42 20.37
CA TYR A 311 27.94 -26.07 20.11
C TYR A 311 27.47 -25.91 18.66
N ASP A 312 26.57 -24.95 18.44
CA ASP A 312 26.11 -24.53 17.12
C ASP A 312 25.78 -23.03 17.16
N ILE A 313 25.79 -22.39 16.00
CA ILE A 313 25.42 -20.97 15.85
C ILE A 313 24.10 -20.91 15.10
N VAL A 314 23.08 -20.40 15.78
CA VAL A 314 21.71 -20.34 15.27
C VAL A 314 21.30 -18.89 15.12
N SER A 315 21.05 -18.46 13.88
CA SER A 315 20.42 -17.16 13.63
C SER A 315 18.96 -17.23 14.01
N MET A 316 18.50 -16.33 14.87
CA MET A 316 17.11 -16.22 15.30
C MET A 316 16.65 -14.79 15.25
N SER A 317 15.36 -14.60 15.07
CA SER A 317 14.78 -13.27 15.20
C SER A 317 14.84 -12.78 16.64
N VAL A 318 15.13 -11.50 16.88
CA VAL A 318 15.04 -10.95 18.25
C VAL A 318 13.63 -11.03 18.84
N GLY A 319 12.59 -11.10 18.00
CA GLY A 319 11.21 -11.29 18.44
C GLY A 319 10.88 -12.73 18.83
N ASP A 320 11.73 -13.70 18.46
CA ASP A 320 11.51 -15.11 18.77
C ASP A 320 11.66 -15.38 20.27
N ARG A 321 11.19 -16.55 20.70
CA ARG A 321 11.32 -17.04 22.07
C ARG A 321 12.44 -18.07 22.18
N ILE A 322 12.88 -18.33 23.41
CA ILE A 322 13.84 -19.39 23.71
C ILE A 322 13.38 -20.75 23.14
N GLU A 323 12.08 -21.07 23.18
CA GLU A 323 11.55 -22.30 22.56
C GLU A 323 11.88 -22.42 21.06
N HIS A 324 11.76 -21.33 20.30
CA HIS A 324 12.06 -21.33 18.86
C HIS A 324 13.55 -21.56 18.61
N LEU A 325 14.42 -20.98 19.46
CA LEU A 325 15.88 -21.17 19.36
C LEU A 325 16.26 -22.64 19.58
N VAL A 326 15.68 -23.26 20.62
CA VAL A 326 15.87 -24.67 20.93
C VAL A 326 15.38 -25.56 19.79
N GLN A 327 14.21 -25.25 19.24
CA GLN A 327 13.62 -25.98 18.14
C GLN A 327 14.50 -25.93 16.87
N LYS A 328 14.91 -24.72 16.45
CA LYS A 328 15.78 -24.52 15.28
C LYS A 328 17.15 -25.17 15.44
N PHE A 329 17.71 -25.18 16.65
CA PHE A 329 18.96 -25.88 16.97
C PHE A 329 18.84 -27.39 16.71
N PHE A 330 17.78 -28.05 17.20
CA PHE A 330 17.62 -29.49 17.02
C PHE A 330 17.20 -29.90 15.59
N GLU A 331 16.40 -29.07 14.90
CA GLU A 331 16.03 -29.30 13.49
C GLU A 331 17.27 -29.38 12.58
N ARG A 332 18.20 -28.43 12.71
CA ARG A 332 19.45 -28.38 11.90
C ARG A 332 20.32 -29.63 12.06
N ARG A 333 20.24 -30.28 13.22
CA ARG A 333 21.11 -31.41 13.55
C ARG A 333 20.53 -32.77 13.16
N HIS A 334 19.29 -32.81 12.64
CA HIS A 334 18.57 -34.05 12.32
C HIS A 334 18.57 -35.07 13.47
N ASP A 335 18.63 -34.61 14.73
CA ASP A 335 18.67 -35.50 15.91
C ASP A 335 17.25 -36.04 16.13
N SER A 336 16.97 -37.19 15.50
CA SER A 336 15.67 -37.86 15.43
C SER A 336 15.35 -38.70 16.67
N ARG A 337 16.09 -38.51 17.77
CA ARG A 337 15.87 -39.23 19.01
C ARG A 337 14.51 -38.86 19.64
N LYS A 338 13.74 -39.89 20.00
CA LYS A 338 12.53 -39.75 20.82
C LYS A 338 12.93 -39.37 22.26
N PHE A 339 12.89 -38.05 22.52
CA PHE A 339 12.80 -37.31 23.80
C PHE A 339 13.95 -37.38 24.84
N SER A 340 14.55 -36.20 25.09
CA SER A 340 15.19 -35.78 26.35
C SER A 340 14.60 -34.40 26.74
N TYR A 341 14.48 -34.08 28.02
CA TYR A 341 14.11 -32.72 28.46
C TYR A 341 15.33 -31.80 28.38
N VAL A 342 15.13 -30.51 28.16
CA VAL A 342 16.24 -29.55 28.13
C VAL A 342 15.97 -28.41 29.10
N THR A 343 16.99 -28.04 29.88
CA THR A 343 17.00 -26.83 30.71
C THR A 343 17.81 -25.74 29.99
N VAL A 344 17.33 -24.50 30.00
CA VAL A 344 17.98 -23.36 29.36
C VAL A 344 18.66 -22.48 30.40
N MET A 345 19.95 -22.25 30.21
CA MET A 345 20.78 -21.33 30.98
C MET A 345 21.35 -20.24 30.09
N THR A 346 21.63 -19.07 30.65
CA THR A 346 22.31 -17.96 29.95
C THR A 346 23.72 -17.78 30.51
N THR A 347 24.49 -16.82 29.98
CA THR A 347 25.86 -16.52 30.44
C THR A 347 25.96 -16.10 31.90
N ASN A 348 24.82 -15.82 32.56
CA ASN A 348 24.77 -15.68 33.99
C ASN A 348 24.43 -17.05 34.61
N PRO A 349 25.39 -17.75 35.25
CA PRO A 349 25.27 -19.18 35.55
C PRO A 349 24.20 -19.57 36.59
N GLU A 350 23.47 -18.60 37.16
CA GLU A 350 22.53 -18.83 38.27
C GLU A 350 21.05 -18.62 37.91
N ALA A 351 20.71 -18.18 36.70
CA ALA A 351 19.33 -17.92 36.31
C ALA A 351 18.89 -18.82 35.14
N ALA A 352 18.13 -19.87 35.45
CA ALA A 352 17.36 -20.60 34.45
C ALA A 352 16.36 -19.63 33.79
N VAL A 353 16.27 -19.68 32.47
CA VAL A 353 15.40 -18.79 31.69
C VAL A 353 14.20 -19.57 31.16
N ASP A 354 13.02 -18.94 31.22
CA ASP A 354 11.78 -19.53 30.71
C ASP A 354 11.82 -19.63 29.18
N PHE A 355 11.24 -20.70 28.64
CA PHE A 355 11.07 -20.91 27.21
C PHE A 355 10.21 -19.85 26.55
N ASP A 356 9.30 -19.25 27.30
CA ASP A 356 8.49 -18.12 26.87
C ASP A 356 9.25 -16.79 26.81
N THR A 357 10.50 -16.77 27.27
CA THR A 357 11.31 -15.55 27.30
C THR A 357 11.63 -15.10 25.87
N PRO A 358 11.27 -13.86 25.50
CA PRO A 358 11.68 -13.28 24.22
C PRO A 358 13.20 -13.16 24.13
N LEU A 359 13.79 -13.52 23.00
CA LEU A 359 15.22 -13.52 22.73
C LEU A 359 15.83 -12.12 22.80
N ILE A 360 15.04 -11.06 22.56
CA ILE A 360 15.44 -9.65 22.79
C ILE A 360 15.78 -9.35 24.25
N LYS A 361 15.28 -10.12 25.22
CA LYS A 361 15.58 -9.92 26.65
C LYS A 361 16.94 -10.50 27.06
N LEU A 362 17.58 -11.27 26.20
CA LEU A 362 18.90 -11.82 26.47
C LEU A 362 19.96 -10.73 26.31
N SER A 363 20.68 -10.43 27.38
CA SER A 363 21.81 -9.49 27.34
C SER A 363 22.90 -9.99 26.39
N GLU A 364 23.25 -11.27 26.49
CA GLU A 364 24.27 -11.92 25.66
C GLU A 364 23.65 -12.90 24.65
N PRO A 365 24.24 -13.06 23.46
CA PRO A 365 23.77 -13.98 22.43
C PRO A 365 24.24 -15.42 22.67
N VAL A 366 24.30 -15.87 23.93
CA VAL A 366 24.82 -17.20 24.28
C VAL A 366 23.82 -17.90 25.19
N VAL A 367 23.41 -19.08 24.76
CA VAL A 367 22.43 -19.93 25.46
C VAL A 367 23.05 -21.30 25.68
N THR A 368 22.95 -21.82 26.90
CA THR A 368 23.40 -23.16 27.24
C THR A 368 22.20 -24.06 27.50
N LEU A 369 22.09 -25.12 26.71
CA LEU A 369 21.09 -26.17 26.81
C LEU A 369 21.68 -27.34 27.58
N ILE A 370 21.01 -27.81 28.62
CA ILE A 370 21.46 -28.95 29.42
C ILE A 370 20.45 -30.09 29.25
N GLU A 371 20.90 -31.22 28.72
CA GLU A 371 20.11 -32.44 28.59
C GLU A 371 19.70 -32.97 29.97
N GLN A 372 18.44 -33.35 30.10
CA GLN A 372 17.83 -33.92 31.30
C GLN A 372 17.15 -35.24 30.94
N ASP A 373 17.40 -36.26 31.75
CA ASP A 373 16.84 -37.60 31.52
C ASP A 373 15.33 -37.68 31.88
N HIS A 374 14.83 -36.77 32.74
CA HIS A 374 13.43 -36.74 33.21
C HIS A 374 12.91 -35.31 33.48
N TYR A 375 11.58 -35.11 33.43
CA TYR A 375 10.92 -33.85 33.80
C TYR A 375 11.02 -33.60 35.31
N ASN A 376 11.93 -32.73 35.73
CA ASN A 376 11.97 -32.22 37.10
C ASN A 376 11.07 -30.98 37.18
N GLY A 377 9.79 -31.16 37.53
CA GLY A 377 8.78 -30.09 37.63
C GLY A 377 9.07 -28.95 38.63
N ARG A 378 10.31 -28.82 39.11
CA ARG A 378 10.85 -27.70 39.89
C ARG A 378 11.68 -26.71 39.06
N MET A 379 12.07 -27.06 37.82
CA MET A 379 12.85 -26.20 36.91
C MET A 379 12.11 -26.02 35.58
N ALA A 380 12.33 -24.88 34.91
CA ALA A 380 11.83 -24.66 33.56
C ALA A 380 12.51 -25.65 32.60
N SER A 381 11.77 -26.67 32.16
CA SER A 381 12.25 -27.67 31.21
C SER A 381 11.30 -27.82 30.03
N PHE A 382 11.83 -27.91 28.81
CA PHE A 382 11.04 -27.99 27.58
C PHE A 382 11.13 -29.37 26.96
N ARG A 383 9.98 -29.82 26.44
CA ARG A 383 9.89 -31.01 25.63
C ARG A 383 10.01 -30.61 24.17
N TYR A 384 11.07 -31.06 23.51
CA TYR A 384 11.23 -30.84 22.08
C TYR A 384 10.14 -31.59 21.29
N GLU A 385 9.33 -30.82 20.56
CA GLU A 385 8.42 -31.29 19.53
C GLU A 385 8.87 -30.68 18.21
N ASN A 386 9.03 -31.53 17.19
CA ASN A 386 9.47 -31.12 15.86
C ASN A 386 8.29 -30.46 15.11
N LYS A 387 7.97 -29.21 15.49
CA LYS A 387 6.96 -28.39 14.80
C LYS A 387 7.66 -27.60 13.68
N PRO A 388 6.99 -27.23 12.59
CA PRO A 388 7.54 -26.26 11.66
C PRO A 388 7.43 -24.84 12.23
N ILE A 389 8.50 -24.02 12.12
CA ILE A 389 8.46 -22.60 12.48
C ILE A 389 7.36 -21.90 11.66
N THR A 390 6.43 -21.26 12.37
CA THR A 390 5.29 -20.52 11.80
C THR A 390 5.36 -19.09 12.30
N LEU A 391 5.33 -18.12 11.39
CA LEU A 391 5.25 -16.69 11.73
C LEU A 391 3.82 -16.21 11.58
N LYS A 392 3.38 -15.28 12.42
CA LYS A 392 2.12 -14.57 12.21
C LYS A 392 2.33 -13.27 11.45
N LEU A 393 1.38 -12.90 10.61
CA LEU A 393 1.41 -11.61 9.90
C LEU A 393 1.53 -10.43 10.86
N ASP A 394 0.86 -10.52 12.00
CA ASP A 394 0.89 -9.53 13.09
C ASP A 394 2.33 -9.30 13.59
N GLU A 395 3.12 -10.37 13.71
CA GLU A 395 4.51 -10.31 14.16
C GLU A 395 5.41 -9.65 13.10
N CYS A 396 5.21 -9.98 11.82
CA CYS A 396 5.91 -9.34 10.71
C CYS A 396 5.63 -7.83 10.64
N LEU A 397 4.39 -7.42 10.88
CA LEU A 397 4.00 -6.00 10.92
C LEU A 397 4.57 -5.28 12.13
N GLN A 398 4.54 -5.89 13.31
CA GLN A 398 5.18 -5.33 14.50
C GLN A 398 6.69 -5.17 14.30
N ALA A 399 7.35 -6.14 13.68
CA ALA A 399 8.75 -6.04 13.33
C ALA A 399 9.01 -4.88 12.35
N PHE A 400 8.16 -4.72 11.34
CA PHE A 400 8.28 -3.63 10.36
C PHE A 400 8.23 -2.22 10.98
N VAL A 401 7.42 -2.02 12.02
CA VAL A 401 7.30 -0.72 12.72
C VAL A 401 8.19 -0.61 13.96
N SER A 402 8.92 -1.68 14.30
CA SER A 402 9.79 -1.68 15.48
C SER A 402 11.00 -0.77 15.29
N VAL A 403 11.57 -0.32 16.40
CA VAL A 403 12.80 0.49 16.38
C VAL A 403 13.98 -0.41 15.99
N GLU A 404 14.63 -0.10 14.88
CA GLU A 404 15.85 -0.76 14.42
C GLU A 404 17.08 0.13 14.69
N ILE A 405 18.24 -0.48 14.93
CA ILE A 405 19.52 0.25 14.96
C ILE A 405 20.11 0.18 13.56
N LEU A 406 20.56 1.32 13.03
CA LEU A 406 21.21 1.35 11.72
C LEU A 406 22.55 0.62 11.76
N ASP A 407 22.77 -0.25 10.79
CA ASP A 407 24.03 -0.97 10.59
C ASP A 407 25.16 0.02 10.27
N ASP A 408 24.91 0.91 9.31
CA ASP A 408 25.84 1.95 8.92
C ASP A 408 25.76 3.18 9.83
N PRO A 409 26.89 3.89 10.06
CA PRO A 409 26.88 5.17 10.74
C PRO A 409 26.02 6.19 9.99
N TRP A 410 25.20 6.92 10.74
CA TRP A 410 24.36 8.01 10.22
C TRP A 410 24.98 9.36 10.56
N PHE A 411 25.10 10.24 9.57
CA PHE A 411 25.62 11.59 9.78
C PHE A 411 24.56 12.48 10.43
N CYS A 412 24.84 12.94 11.65
CA CYS A 412 23.94 13.82 12.37
C CYS A 412 24.20 15.29 12.01
N GLU A 413 23.26 15.92 11.31
CA GLU A 413 23.36 17.30 10.82
C GLU A 413 23.23 18.38 11.91
N GLN A 414 22.79 18.02 13.11
CA GLN A 414 22.67 18.96 14.22
C GLN A 414 24.00 19.62 14.56
N ASP A 415 23.99 20.95 14.71
CA ASP A 415 25.19 21.78 14.90
C ASP A 415 26.08 21.32 16.08
N LYS A 416 25.48 20.82 17.15
CA LYS A 416 26.20 20.33 18.34
C LYS A 416 26.77 18.91 18.18
N CYS A 417 26.46 18.21 17.08
CA CYS A 417 26.90 16.83 16.83
C CYS A 417 27.78 16.71 15.57
N LYS A 418 27.31 17.18 14.40
CA LYS A 418 27.99 17.22 13.08
C LYS A 418 29.00 16.11 12.83
N ARG A 419 28.56 14.85 12.97
CA ARG A 419 29.42 13.68 12.79
C ARG A 419 28.62 12.41 12.53
N ASP A 420 29.32 11.39 12.07
CA ASP A 420 28.81 10.02 12.01
C ASP A 420 28.59 9.44 13.40
N THR A 421 27.43 8.81 13.56
CA THR A 421 26.98 8.26 14.83
C THR A 421 26.08 7.06 14.59
N LYS A 422 26.04 6.13 15.53
CA LYS A 422 24.95 5.16 15.56
C LYS A 422 23.63 5.92 15.75
N ALA A 423 22.59 5.46 15.06
CA ALA A 423 21.25 6.00 15.18
C ALA A 423 20.25 4.85 15.18
N SER A 424 19.10 5.10 15.79
CA SER A 424 17.95 4.21 15.67
C SER A 424 16.96 4.78 14.67
N LYS A 425 16.21 3.92 14.01
CA LYS A 425 15.18 4.27 13.05
C LYS A 425 13.88 3.58 13.44
N GLU A 426 12.80 4.32 13.37
CA GLU A 426 11.45 3.84 13.65
C GLU A 426 10.54 4.20 12.48
N LEU A 427 9.68 3.27 12.07
CA LEU A 427 8.67 3.50 11.05
C LEU A 427 7.28 3.55 11.70
N ARG A 428 6.43 4.48 11.26
CA ARG A 428 5.03 4.56 11.69
C ARG A 428 4.11 4.81 10.50
N LEU A 429 3.04 4.05 10.39
CA LEU A 429 1.96 4.33 9.45
C LEU A 429 1.08 5.44 10.01
N LEU A 430 0.96 6.55 9.28
CA LEU A 430 0.15 7.71 9.65
C LEU A 430 -1.28 7.61 9.13
N THR A 431 -1.49 6.94 8.00
CA THR A 431 -2.81 6.74 7.40
C THR A 431 -2.99 5.30 6.93
N PHE A 432 -4.23 4.84 6.83
CA PHE A 432 -4.54 3.48 6.40
C PHE A 432 -5.17 3.49 5.00
N PRO A 433 -4.57 2.83 4.00
CA PRO A 433 -5.06 2.87 2.62
C PRO A 433 -6.39 2.11 2.53
N HIS A 434 -7.22 2.43 1.53
CA HIS A 434 -8.47 1.70 1.31
C HIS A 434 -8.19 0.24 0.88
N VAL A 435 -7.15 0.05 0.08
CA VAL A 435 -6.63 -1.25 -0.35
C VAL A 435 -5.18 -1.36 0.12
N LEU A 436 -4.96 -2.24 1.09
CA LEU A 436 -3.64 -2.51 1.65
C LEU A 436 -2.98 -3.64 0.88
N ILE A 437 -1.81 -3.37 0.30
CA ILE A 437 -0.96 -4.39 -0.32
C ILE A 437 0.23 -4.67 0.61
N ILE A 438 0.38 -5.93 1.00
CA ILE A 438 1.50 -6.40 1.82
C ILE A 438 2.37 -7.31 0.96
N GLN A 439 3.67 -7.02 0.89
CA GLN A 439 4.68 -7.93 0.36
C GLN A 439 5.33 -8.66 1.52
N LEU A 440 5.33 -10.00 1.46
CA LEU A 440 6.16 -10.82 2.33
C LEU A 440 7.56 -10.90 1.69
N LYS A 441 8.59 -10.28 2.30
CA LYS A 441 9.95 -10.20 1.73
C LYS A 441 10.64 -11.57 1.75
N ARG A 442 10.24 -12.47 0.84
CA ARG A 442 10.75 -13.83 0.74
C ARG A 442 12.10 -13.92 0.05
N PHE A 443 12.42 -13.00 -0.84
CA PHE A 443 13.70 -13.01 -1.55
C PHE A 443 14.74 -12.26 -0.74
N SER A 444 15.78 -12.96 -0.29
CA SER A 444 16.91 -12.39 0.44
C SER A 444 18.19 -12.49 -0.39
N HIS A 445 19.03 -11.47 -0.25
CA HIS A 445 20.39 -11.44 -0.77
C HIS A 445 21.36 -11.20 0.38
N GLU A 446 21.85 -12.29 0.97
CA GLU A 446 22.78 -12.25 2.10
C GLU A 446 24.08 -12.96 1.72
N ASN A 447 25.23 -12.35 2.02
CA ASN A 447 26.57 -12.92 1.78
C ASN A 447 26.82 -13.42 0.34
N GLY A 448 26.21 -12.77 -0.66
CA GLY A 448 26.32 -13.16 -2.07
C GLY A 448 25.44 -14.35 -2.47
N LEU A 449 24.74 -14.99 -1.52
CA LEU A 449 23.77 -16.05 -1.78
C LEU A 449 22.38 -15.45 -1.97
N ARG A 450 21.69 -15.87 -3.03
CA ARG A 450 20.30 -15.53 -3.29
C ARG A 450 19.43 -16.70 -2.87
N GLN A 451 18.47 -16.46 -2.00
CA GLN A 451 17.56 -17.50 -1.54
C GLN A 451 16.12 -17.00 -1.40
N LYS A 452 15.18 -17.94 -1.45
CA LYS A 452 13.77 -17.71 -1.13
C LYS A 452 13.47 -18.29 0.25
N LEU A 453 12.88 -17.49 1.12
CA LEU A 453 12.38 -17.89 2.43
C LEU A 453 11.04 -18.61 2.26
N ASP A 454 11.02 -19.91 2.58
CA ASP A 454 9.84 -20.78 2.49
C ASP A 454 9.07 -20.88 3.83
N ILE A 455 9.24 -19.87 4.70
CA ILE A 455 8.58 -19.83 6.02
C ILE A 455 7.07 -19.69 5.82
N PHE A 456 6.29 -20.49 6.55
CA PHE A 456 4.84 -20.34 6.59
C PHE A 456 4.47 -19.09 7.40
N VAL A 457 3.68 -18.20 6.78
CA VAL A 457 3.16 -16.99 7.43
C VAL A 457 1.66 -17.16 7.56
N ASP A 458 1.17 -17.20 8.79
CA ASP A 458 -0.25 -17.25 9.13
C ASP A 458 -0.84 -15.84 9.06
N TYR A 459 -1.80 -15.64 8.15
CA TYR A 459 -2.46 -14.35 7.92
C TYR A 459 -3.99 -14.50 7.92
N GLN A 460 -4.68 -13.50 8.48
CA GLN A 460 -6.12 -13.58 8.68
C GLN A 460 -6.87 -13.27 7.38
N VAL A 461 -7.70 -14.20 6.91
CA VAL A 461 -8.51 -14.01 5.69
C VAL A 461 -9.62 -12.97 5.89
N ASN A 462 -10.15 -12.83 7.11
CA ASN A 462 -11.23 -11.90 7.43
C ASN A 462 -10.97 -11.17 8.74
N GLY A 463 -11.39 -9.91 8.83
CA GLY A 463 -11.38 -9.14 10.07
C GLY A 463 -9.98 -8.81 10.59
N PHE A 464 -9.01 -8.63 9.69
CA PHE A 464 -7.66 -8.23 10.04
C PHE A 464 -7.64 -6.78 10.55
N ASP A 465 -7.49 -6.59 11.87
CA ASP A 465 -7.57 -5.29 12.54
C ASP A 465 -6.17 -4.64 12.68
N LEU A 466 -5.75 -3.96 11.60
CA LEU A 466 -4.47 -3.27 11.55
C LEU A 466 -4.43 -2.06 12.50
N GLY A 467 -5.57 -1.37 12.66
CA GLY A 467 -5.70 -0.21 13.54
C GLY A 467 -5.39 -0.57 14.99
N LYS A 468 -6.00 -1.66 15.49
CA LYS A 468 -5.72 -2.21 16.82
C LYS A 468 -4.30 -2.72 16.96
N LEU A 469 -3.78 -3.44 15.95
CA LEU A 469 -2.43 -3.98 15.96
C LEU A 469 -1.38 -2.86 16.15
N LEU A 470 -1.58 -1.73 15.47
CA LEU A 470 -0.68 -0.57 15.52
C LEU A 470 -1.07 0.47 16.58
N LYS A 471 -2.03 0.15 17.46
CA LYS A 471 -2.53 1.03 18.54
C LYS A 471 -2.98 2.41 18.03
N SER A 472 -3.56 2.45 16.82
CA SER A 472 -4.15 3.66 16.26
C SER A 472 -5.56 3.90 16.82
N SER A 473 -5.98 5.17 16.86
CA SER A 473 -7.37 5.55 17.17
C SER A 473 -8.31 5.33 15.98
N GLU A 474 -7.77 5.23 14.76
CA GLU A 474 -8.54 4.96 13.55
C GLU A 474 -8.83 3.45 13.44
N GLU A 475 -10.10 3.12 13.24
CA GLU A 475 -10.52 1.75 12.98
C GLU A 475 -10.15 1.35 11.54
N ALA A 476 -9.28 0.35 11.42
CA ALA A 476 -8.77 -0.12 10.15
C ALA A 476 -8.82 -1.65 10.08
N ILE A 477 -10.04 -2.15 9.91
CA ILE A 477 -10.34 -3.58 9.76
C ILE A 477 -10.38 -3.93 8.28
N TYR A 478 -9.68 -5.00 7.90
CA TYR A 478 -9.53 -5.43 6.52
C TYR A 478 -9.98 -6.87 6.30
N ASP A 479 -10.42 -7.17 5.08
CA ASP A 479 -10.65 -8.54 4.59
C ASP A 479 -9.73 -8.82 3.41
N LEU A 480 -9.16 -10.03 3.38
CA LEU A 480 -8.31 -10.47 2.27
C LEU A 480 -9.16 -10.67 1.02
N ILE A 481 -8.75 -10.06 -0.09
CA ILE A 481 -9.45 -10.12 -1.38
C ILE A 481 -8.65 -10.83 -2.47
N ALA A 482 -7.32 -10.81 -2.39
CA ALA A 482 -6.46 -11.53 -3.32
C ALA A 482 -5.11 -11.89 -2.70
N VAL A 483 -4.48 -12.93 -3.24
CA VAL A 483 -3.14 -13.40 -2.89
C VAL A 483 -2.39 -13.69 -4.17
N CYS A 484 -1.23 -13.06 -4.37
CA CYS A 484 -0.26 -13.46 -5.38
C CYS A 484 0.67 -14.49 -4.74
N ASN A 485 0.71 -15.70 -5.29
CA ASN A 485 1.55 -16.79 -4.81
C ASN A 485 2.76 -16.96 -5.72
N HIS A 486 3.88 -17.42 -5.16
CA HIS A 486 5.08 -17.81 -5.89
C HIS A 486 5.56 -19.18 -5.42
N MET A 487 5.60 -20.15 -6.32
CA MET A 487 6.17 -21.49 -6.11
C MET A 487 7.56 -21.56 -6.73
N GLY A 488 8.45 -22.41 -6.20
CA GLY A 488 9.81 -22.58 -6.71
C GLY A 488 10.84 -21.65 -6.07
N SER A 489 12.01 -21.54 -6.71
CA SER A 489 13.20 -20.85 -6.21
C SER A 489 13.34 -19.42 -6.75
N ILE A 490 14.34 -18.68 -6.30
CA ILE A 490 14.67 -17.34 -6.85
C ILE A 490 15.17 -17.37 -8.30
N TYR A 491 15.70 -18.50 -8.78
CA TYR A 491 16.24 -18.65 -10.13
C TYR A 491 15.21 -19.18 -11.13
N GLY A 492 14.06 -19.61 -10.63
CA GLY A 492 13.13 -20.44 -11.38
C GLY A 492 11.92 -20.77 -10.51
N GLY A 493 10.79 -20.18 -10.84
CA GLY A 493 9.52 -20.37 -10.15
C GLY A 493 8.31 -20.15 -11.04
N HIS A 494 7.13 -20.17 -10.41
CA HIS A 494 5.86 -19.96 -11.08
C HIS A 494 4.90 -19.19 -10.19
N TYR A 495 4.29 -18.15 -10.74
CA TYR A 495 3.31 -17.35 -10.03
C TYR A 495 1.88 -17.79 -10.32
N THR A 496 1.03 -17.75 -9.29
CA THR A 496 -0.42 -17.94 -9.42
C THR A 496 -1.15 -16.91 -8.55
N ALA A 497 -2.45 -16.74 -8.73
CA ALA A 497 -3.24 -15.87 -7.86
C ALA A 497 -4.44 -16.60 -7.26
N TYR A 498 -4.78 -16.26 -6.03
CA TYR A 498 -6.11 -16.45 -5.49
C TYR A 498 -6.82 -15.10 -5.47
N ALA A 499 -8.09 -15.04 -5.86
CA ALA A 499 -8.87 -13.83 -5.69
C ALA A 499 -10.35 -14.13 -5.43
N ARG A 500 -11.00 -13.26 -4.65
CA ARG A 500 -12.45 -13.24 -4.51
C ARG A 500 -13.07 -12.72 -5.79
N LYS A 501 -14.20 -13.32 -6.20
CA LYS A 501 -14.95 -12.83 -7.35
C LYS A 501 -15.42 -11.39 -7.16
N ASP A 502 -16.00 -11.10 -6.00
CA ASP A 502 -16.43 -9.77 -5.62
C ASP A 502 -16.41 -9.63 -4.09
N PRO A 503 -16.44 -8.40 -3.53
CA PRO A 503 -16.34 -8.18 -2.08
C PRO A 503 -17.50 -8.77 -1.27
N LYS A 504 -18.66 -9.01 -1.90
CA LYS A 504 -19.85 -9.56 -1.25
C LYS A 504 -19.94 -11.08 -1.41
N SER A 505 -19.19 -11.66 -2.34
CA SER A 505 -19.13 -13.11 -2.57
C SER A 505 -18.08 -13.77 -1.67
N GLU A 506 -18.47 -14.88 -1.07
CA GLU A 506 -17.56 -15.77 -0.34
C GLU A 506 -16.76 -16.69 -1.29
N LYS A 507 -17.07 -16.69 -2.59
CA LYS A 507 -16.39 -17.54 -3.58
C LYS A 507 -15.00 -17.03 -3.95
N TRP A 508 -14.04 -17.91 -3.79
CA TRP A 508 -12.65 -17.73 -4.19
C TRP A 508 -12.33 -18.52 -5.45
N TYR A 509 -11.43 -17.98 -6.26
CA TYR A 509 -10.93 -18.60 -7.47
C TYR A 509 -9.40 -18.63 -7.45
N ARG A 510 -8.85 -19.71 -7.98
CA ARG A 510 -7.43 -19.87 -8.26
C ARG A 510 -7.19 -19.63 -9.74
N PHE A 511 -6.29 -18.71 -10.03
CA PHE A 511 -5.84 -18.34 -11.36
C PHE A 511 -4.42 -18.86 -11.56
N ASN A 512 -4.28 -19.82 -12.47
CA ASN A 512 -3.00 -20.35 -12.91
C ASN A 512 -2.88 -20.11 -14.41
N ASP A 513 -2.41 -18.91 -14.77
CA ASP A 513 -2.47 -18.39 -16.13
C ASP A 513 -3.87 -18.54 -16.73
N SER A 514 -4.02 -19.29 -17.82
CA SER A 514 -5.28 -19.50 -18.52
C SER A 514 -6.26 -20.38 -17.76
N TYR A 515 -5.79 -21.14 -16.77
CA TYR A 515 -6.60 -22.09 -16.01
C TYR A 515 -7.20 -21.44 -14.77
N VAL A 516 -8.52 -21.50 -14.64
CA VAL A 516 -9.27 -21.01 -13.48
C VAL A 516 -9.99 -22.15 -12.79
N SER A 517 -9.84 -22.24 -11.47
CA SER A 517 -10.53 -23.24 -10.64
C SER A 517 -11.18 -22.58 -9.42
N THR A 518 -12.27 -23.15 -8.94
CA THR A 518 -12.91 -22.68 -7.70
C THR A 518 -12.12 -23.20 -6.51
N VAL A 519 -11.92 -22.35 -5.50
CA VAL A 519 -11.33 -22.73 -4.22
C VAL A 519 -12.46 -23.04 -3.24
N TYR A 520 -12.41 -24.22 -2.62
CA TYR A 520 -13.49 -24.69 -1.74
C TYR A 520 -13.17 -24.50 -0.26
N TYR A 521 -11.87 -24.48 0.09
CA TYR A 521 -11.41 -24.44 1.47
C TYR A 521 -10.54 -23.21 1.71
N ASN A 522 -10.80 -22.50 2.83
CA ASN A 522 -10.01 -21.30 3.17
C ASN A 522 -8.56 -21.65 3.48
N GLU A 523 -8.30 -22.87 3.92
CA GLU A 523 -6.98 -23.45 4.18
C GLU A 523 -6.11 -23.51 2.92
N GLU A 524 -6.70 -23.52 1.72
CA GLU A 524 -5.94 -23.44 0.46
C GLU A 524 -5.41 -22.03 0.18
N ILE A 525 -6.08 -21.01 0.73
CA ILE A 525 -5.75 -19.60 0.51
C ILE A 525 -4.53 -19.22 1.36
N VAL A 526 -4.44 -19.72 2.59
CA VAL A 526 -3.33 -19.47 3.51
C VAL A 526 -2.22 -20.50 3.27
N SER A 527 -1.18 -20.11 2.54
CA SER A 527 -0.14 -21.05 2.09
C SER A 527 1.28 -20.46 2.21
N ARG A 528 2.30 -21.34 2.16
CA ARG A 528 3.71 -20.94 2.11
C ARG A 528 4.07 -20.15 0.86
N ASP A 529 3.32 -20.36 -0.22
CA ASP A 529 3.58 -19.71 -1.49
C ASP A 529 3.12 -18.25 -1.52
N ALA A 530 2.31 -17.82 -0.55
CA ALA A 530 1.79 -16.46 -0.50
C ALA A 530 2.93 -15.43 -0.50
N TYR A 531 2.90 -14.50 -1.46
CA TYR A 531 3.96 -13.52 -1.69
C TYR A 531 3.45 -12.08 -1.57
N LEU A 532 2.35 -11.74 -2.26
CA LEU A 532 1.63 -10.48 -2.06
C LEU A 532 0.24 -10.75 -1.52
N LEU A 533 -0.17 -10.01 -0.48
CA LEU A 533 -1.50 -10.07 0.11
C LEU A 533 -2.25 -8.77 -0.18
N PHE A 534 -3.47 -8.87 -0.68
CA PHE A 534 -4.34 -7.73 -0.98
C PHE A 534 -5.51 -7.73 -0.01
N TYR A 535 -5.61 -6.65 0.76
CA TYR A 535 -6.60 -6.46 1.81
C TYR A 535 -7.48 -5.26 1.47
N LEU A 536 -8.80 -5.43 1.55
CA LEU A 536 -9.77 -4.35 1.37
C LEU A 536 -10.29 -3.88 2.73
N LYS A 537 -10.22 -2.57 2.99
CA LYS A 537 -10.72 -1.98 4.24
C LYS A 537 -12.25 -2.07 4.28
N ARG A 538 -12.81 -2.52 5.41
CA ARG A 538 -14.26 -2.50 5.64
C ARG A 538 -14.74 -1.05 5.75
N HIS A 539 -15.80 -0.72 5.02
CA HIS A 539 -16.57 0.50 5.26
C HIS A 539 -17.64 0.21 6.32
N LYS A 540 -17.84 1.14 7.25
CA LYS A 540 -18.93 1.08 8.23
C LYS A 540 -20.29 1.31 7.62
#